data_AF-A0A1G7LPR7-F1
#
_entry.id   AF-A0A1G7LPR7-F1
#
_cell.length_a   1.000
_cell.length_b   1.000
_cell.length_c   1.000
_cell.angle_alpha   90.00
_cell.angle_beta   90.00
_cell.angle_gamma   90.00
#
_symmetry.space_group_name_H-M   'P 1'
#
loop_
_entity.id
_entity.type
_entity.pdbx_description
1 polymer ?
#
loop_
_entity_poly.entity_id
_entity_poly.type
_entity_poly.pdbx_seq_one_letter_code
_entity_poly.pdbx_strand_id
1 'polypeptide(L)'
;MIKIYFTDFFQIEKEVLEKYGCFNISLINDLPLFIDPFLLFGSKNQEYQKLHSDILKYLAFLKEKSEEGNLNTGDISAWYLFPEVKQNWFGYSKFGNGGSGLGPKFASSMSSSMKLIYEDLGSEVVTQTSHLEKATLFEIGVGKDNISDFTTNLIKEFLLNYTEKFALENLNENQVKKVKVNKVYFDYALERWMPKEYTLPFIFDDYVILTPRDLLTKDDNWINGNDLRGDFYQVCSGISNQQLRAEINNFYRKKLPAPTEKKKITNKDRAKAIQATIKQYPEIINWYIKLKEENKEGAKNISKKNVEEIESIFINRIIELVENLVNETKFYDIPPDFSYKASLDRVNFLKQVIENNDGYRLFYINGVPIKREDDLQIIYRLTWFASNYDVNRETNNGRGPVDYAISKGAKDKTLVEFKLASNSKLQQNLENQVEVYEKANNTTSSIKVILYFDSTEYAKITRILNDLKLNDKENIVLIDAGRKISASNVK
;
A
#
# COMPACT_ATOMS: atom_id res chain seq x y z
N MET A 1 -24.76 -16.37 2.46
CA MET A 1 -23.36 -16.18 2.89
C MET A 1 -22.82 -14.97 2.16
N ILE A 2 -22.26 -14.01 2.88
CA ILE A 2 -21.62 -12.83 2.27
C ILE A 2 -20.34 -13.30 1.57
N LYS A 3 -20.14 -12.90 0.32
CA LYS A 3 -18.95 -13.25 -0.47
C LYS A 3 -17.98 -12.07 -0.46
N ILE A 4 -16.77 -12.28 0.02
CA ILE A 4 -15.75 -11.23 0.13
C ILE A 4 -14.51 -11.63 -0.67
N TYR A 5 -14.06 -12.87 -0.49
CA TYR A 5 -12.80 -13.36 -1.03
C TYR A 5 -13.00 -14.19 -2.28
N PHE A 6 -11.91 -14.35 -3.02
CA PHE A 6 -11.84 -15.20 -4.20
C PHE A 6 -12.48 -16.58 -3.94
N THR A 7 -12.13 -17.24 -2.83
CA THR A 7 -12.69 -18.55 -2.46
C THR A 7 -14.21 -18.54 -2.33
N ASP A 8 -14.80 -17.45 -1.80
CA ASP A 8 -16.24 -17.34 -1.56
C ASP A 8 -17.01 -17.14 -2.88
N PHE A 9 -16.44 -16.35 -3.78
CA PHE A 9 -17.01 -16.09 -5.10
C PHE A 9 -16.97 -17.33 -5.98
N PHE A 10 -15.82 -18.02 -5.99
CA PHE A 10 -15.57 -19.19 -6.81
C PHE A 10 -15.96 -20.52 -6.15
N GLN A 11 -16.47 -20.49 -4.91
CA GLN A 11 -16.98 -21.66 -4.19
C GLN A 11 -15.95 -22.80 -4.11
N ILE A 12 -14.70 -22.44 -3.81
CA ILE A 12 -13.60 -23.36 -3.60
C ILE A 12 -13.20 -23.38 -2.13
N GLU A 13 -12.74 -24.53 -1.64
CA GLU A 13 -12.18 -24.65 -0.29
C GLU A 13 -10.89 -23.82 -0.16
N LYS A 14 -10.71 -23.14 0.98
CA LYS A 14 -9.56 -22.25 1.22
C LYS A 14 -8.24 -23.02 1.15
N GLU A 15 -8.26 -24.26 1.62
CA GLU A 15 -7.14 -25.19 1.67
C GLU A 15 -6.59 -25.50 0.27
N VAL A 16 -7.44 -25.46 -0.77
CA VAL A 16 -7.01 -25.65 -2.16
C VAL A 16 -6.12 -24.48 -2.60
N LEU A 17 -6.53 -23.25 -2.30
CA LEU A 17 -5.78 -22.04 -2.62
C LEU A 17 -4.49 -21.93 -1.79
N GLU A 18 -4.56 -22.29 -0.51
CA GLU A 18 -3.40 -22.31 0.40
C GLU A 18 -2.34 -23.32 -0.06
N LYS A 19 -2.73 -24.55 -0.43
CA LYS A 19 -1.82 -25.57 -0.98
C LYS A 19 -1.17 -25.13 -2.28
N TYR A 20 -1.88 -24.34 -3.09
CA TYR A 20 -1.35 -23.75 -4.31
C TYR A 20 -0.34 -22.61 -4.04
N GLY A 21 -0.28 -22.11 -2.80
CA GLY A 21 0.60 -21.03 -2.39
C GLY A 21 0.08 -19.64 -2.79
N CYS A 22 -1.20 -19.51 -3.12
CA CYS A 22 -1.80 -18.25 -3.53
C CYS A 22 -2.42 -17.52 -2.34
N PHE A 23 -2.31 -16.19 -2.35
CA PHE A 23 -3.02 -15.33 -1.41
C PHE A 23 -4.52 -15.29 -1.75
N ASN A 24 -5.39 -15.38 -0.73
CA ASN A 24 -6.85 -15.27 -0.92
C ASN A 24 -7.29 -13.80 -1.02
N ILE A 25 -7.29 -13.26 -2.22
CA ILE A 25 -7.59 -11.84 -2.48
C ILE A 25 -9.05 -11.48 -2.18
N SER A 26 -9.28 -10.24 -1.77
CA SER A 26 -10.61 -9.62 -1.66
C SER A 26 -11.07 -9.19 -3.05
N LEU A 27 -12.28 -9.58 -3.47
CA LEU A 27 -12.87 -9.17 -4.75
C LEU A 27 -13.90 -8.05 -4.59
N ILE A 28 -13.78 -7.27 -3.51
CA ILE A 28 -14.71 -6.18 -3.18
C ILE A 28 -13.98 -4.83 -2.99
N ASN A 29 -12.71 -4.87 -2.57
CA ASN A 29 -11.79 -3.75 -2.47
C ASN A 29 -10.35 -4.27 -2.48
N ASP A 30 -9.40 -3.41 -2.83
CA ASP A 30 -7.99 -3.78 -2.76
C ASP A 30 -7.55 -4.05 -1.33
N LEU A 31 -6.60 -4.98 -1.21
CA LEU A 31 -5.84 -5.17 0.01
C LEU A 31 -4.51 -4.41 -0.09
N PRO A 32 -4.03 -3.76 1.00
CA PRO A 32 -2.79 -2.97 1.01
C PRO A 32 -1.56 -3.87 1.06
N LEU A 33 -1.47 -4.77 0.08
CA LEU A 33 -0.37 -5.66 -0.22
C LEU A 33 0.23 -5.26 -1.55
N PHE A 34 1.51 -5.58 -1.73
CA PHE A 34 2.32 -5.12 -2.84
C PHE A 34 3.27 -6.24 -3.26
N ILE A 35 3.56 -6.36 -4.55
CA ILE A 35 4.61 -7.25 -5.05
C ILE A 35 5.96 -6.56 -4.82
N ASP A 36 6.84 -7.21 -4.05
CA ASP A 36 8.20 -6.73 -3.82
C ASP A 36 9.18 -7.45 -4.76
N PRO A 37 9.76 -6.76 -5.77
CA PRO A 37 10.68 -7.38 -6.72
C PRO A 37 11.94 -7.96 -6.05
N PHE A 38 12.34 -7.48 -4.86
CA PHE A 38 13.43 -8.08 -4.11
C PHE A 38 13.16 -9.55 -3.76
N LEU A 39 11.88 -9.92 -3.55
CA LEU A 39 11.51 -11.29 -3.21
C LEU A 39 11.75 -12.25 -4.37
N LEU A 40 11.75 -11.76 -5.63
CA LEU A 40 12.15 -12.54 -6.80
C LEU A 40 13.64 -12.91 -6.73
N PHE A 41 14.50 -11.92 -6.47
CA PHE A 41 15.94 -12.11 -6.31
C PHE A 41 16.29 -12.92 -5.05
N GLY A 42 15.60 -12.65 -3.94
CA GLY A 42 15.82 -13.29 -2.66
C GLY A 42 15.44 -14.76 -2.66
N SER A 43 14.57 -15.20 -3.57
CA SER A 43 14.02 -16.55 -3.62
C SER A 43 15.05 -17.63 -3.98
N LYS A 44 14.78 -18.85 -3.51
CA LYS A 44 15.48 -20.07 -3.95
C LYS A 44 14.81 -20.68 -5.19
N ASN A 45 13.62 -20.20 -5.57
CA ASN A 45 12.91 -20.67 -6.75
C ASN A 45 13.60 -20.16 -8.02
N GLN A 46 14.01 -21.07 -8.89
CA GLN A 46 14.69 -20.74 -10.16
C GLN A 46 13.80 -19.94 -11.11
N GLU A 47 12.48 -20.16 -11.08
CA GLU A 47 11.53 -19.39 -11.89
C GLU A 47 11.52 -17.92 -11.45
N TYR A 48 11.54 -17.65 -10.14
CA TYR A 48 11.58 -16.28 -9.61
C TYR A 48 12.91 -15.59 -9.90
N GLN A 49 14.03 -16.31 -9.80
CA GLN A 49 15.33 -15.78 -10.20
C GLN A 49 15.37 -15.44 -11.70
N LYS A 50 14.74 -16.26 -12.54
CA LYS A 50 14.57 -15.97 -13.97
C LYS A 50 13.71 -14.72 -14.18
N LEU A 51 12.59 -14.57 -13.47
CA LEU A 51 11.76 -13.35 -13.54
C LEU A 51 12.56 -12.10 -13.17
N HIS A 52 13.39 -12.18 -12.13
CA HIS A 52 14.30 -11.09 -11.78
C HIS A 52 15.28 -10.78 -12.92
N SER A 53 15.91 -11.79 -13.53
CA SER A 53 16.77 -11.59 -14.70
C SER A 53 16.03 -11.00 -15.90
N ASP A 54 14.79 -11.43 -16.16
CA ASP A 54 13.96 -10.92 -17.26
C ASP A 54 13.56 -9.45 -17.03
N ILE A 55 13.31 -9.04 -15.78
CA ILE A 55 13.14 -7.63 -15.38
C ILE A 55 14.39 -6.82 -15.73
N LEU A 56 15.58 -7.31 -15.35
CA LEU A 56 16.84 -6.61 -15.63
C LEU A 56 17.14 -6.52 -17.12
N LYS A 57 16.80 -7.56 -17.88
CA LYS A 57 16.91 -7.54 -19.35
C LYS A 57 16.05 -6.42 -19.95
N TYR A 58 14.84 -6.22 -19.45
CA TYR A 58 13.99 -5.13 -19.90
C TYR A 58 14.53 -3.75 -19.48
N LEU A 59 15.05 -3.62 -18.25
CA LEU A 59 15.72 -2.39 -17.81
C LEU A 59 16.96 -2.07 -18.66
N ALA A 60 17.71 -3.08 -19.08
CA ALA A 60 18.86 -2.91 -19.96
C ALA A 60 18.42 -2.38 -21.34
N PHE A 61 17.33 -2.92 -21.89
CA PHE A 61 16.71 -2.38 -23.11
C PHE A 61 16.29 -0.91 -22.94
N LEU A 62 15.62 -0.56 -21.84
CA LEU A 62 15.25 0.83 -21.54
C LEU A 62 16.49 1.74 -21.40
N LYS A 63 17.57 1.24 -20.80
CA LYS A 63 18.82 1.99 -20.67
C LYS A 63 19.44 2.27 -22.03
N GLU A 64 19.58 1.25 -22.86
CA GLU A 64 20.13 1.36 -24.22
C GLU A 64 19.36 2.40 -25.04
N LYS A 65 18.03 2.32 -25.06
CA LYS A 65 17.18 3.28 -25.79
C LYS A 65 17.26 4.71 -25.25
N SER A 66 17.46 4.87 -23.95
CA SER A 66 17.71 6.18 -23.33
C SER A 66 19.08 6.75 -23.74
N GLU A 67 20.11 5.91 -23.85
CA GLU A 67 21.47 6.31 -24.23
C GLU A 67 21.61 6.69 -25.70
N GLU A 68 20.78 6.12 -26.59
CA GLU A 68 20.68 6.54 -28.00
C GLU A 68 20.20 8.00 -28.14
N GLY A 69 19.53 8.57 -27.12
CA GLY A 69 19.24 10.01 -27.00
C GLY A 69 18.11 10.55 -27.87
N ASN A 70 17.36 9.71 -28.59
CA ASN A 70 16.35 10.12 -29.57
C ASN A 70 14.90 9.70 -29.22
N LEU A 71 14.61 9.43 -27.94
CA LEU A 71 13.29 9.01 -27.50
C LEU A 71 12.23 10.10 -27.76
N ASN A 72 11.29 9.80 -28.67
CA ASN A 72 10.13 10.64 -28.88
C ASN A 72 9.00 10.30 -27.89
N THR A 73 7.92 11.08 -27.89
CA THR A 73 6.78 10.87 -26.98
C THR A 73 6.06 9.55 -27.18
N GLY A 74 6.04 9.03 -28.41
CA GLY A 74 5.53 7.70 -28.76
C GLY A 74 6.38 6.59 -28.15
N ASP A 75 7.71 6.70 -28.24
CA ASP A 75 8.65 5.72 -27.66
C ASP A 75 8.50 5.66 -26.13
N ILE A 76 8.44 6.83 -25.48
CA ILE A 76 8.21 6.93 -24.03
C ILE A 76 6.87 6.28 -23.65
N SER A 77 5.82 6.53 -24.42
CA SER A 77 4.50 5.94 -24.20
C SER A 77 4.47 4.43 -24.44
N ALA A 78 5.29 3.93 -25.37
CA ALA A 78 5.37 2.51 -25.71
C ALA A 78 6.14 1.72 -24.66
N TRP A 79 7.24 2.28 -24.13
CA TRP A 79 8.22 1.52 -23.33
C TRP A 79 8.26 1.88 -21.85
N TYR A 80 7.91 3.11 -21.45
CA TYR A 80 8.04 3.59 -20.06
C TYR A 80 6.69 3.79 -19.34
N LEU A 81 5.56 3.53 -20.01
CA LEU A 81 4.23 3.64 -19.43
C LEU A 81 3.73 2.27 -18.94
N PHE A 82 3.57 2.13 -17.63
CA PHE A 82 3.10 0.91 -16.97
C PHE A 82 1.75 1.19 -16.30
N PRO A 83 0.62 0.88 -16.97
CA PRO A 83 -0.69 1.05 -16.34
C PRO A 83 -0.82 0.10 -15.16
N GLU A 84 -1.61 0.48 -14.16
CA GLU A 84 -1.95 -0.41 -13.05
C GLU A 84 -2.60 -1.70 -13.57
N VAL A 85 -2.26 -2.82 -12.93
CA VAL A 85 -2.85 -4.14 -13.22
C VAL A 85 -3.88 -4.48 -12.15
N LYS A 86 -5.00 -3.76 -12.18
CA LYS A 86 -6.08 -3.86 -11.19
C LYS A 86 -6.62 -5.27 -10.93
N GLN A 87 -6.48 -6.20 -11.87
CA GLN A 87 -7.03 -7.55 -11.75
C GLN A 87 -6.37 -8.40 -10.65
N ASN A 88 -5.26 -7.95 -10.04
CA ASN A 88 -4.67 -8.59 -8.86
C ASN A 88 -5.31 -8.17 -7.52
N TRP A 89 -6.17 -7.13 -7.51
CA TRP A 89 -6.87 -6.62 -6.32
C TRP A 89 -5.95 -6.20 -5.17
N PHE A 90 -4.81 -5.63 -5.53
CA PHE A 90 -3.83 -5.09 -4.61
C PHE A 90 -3.66 -3.59 -4.79
N GLY A 91 -3.45 -2.90 -3.67
CA GLY A 91 -3.32 -1.46 -3.67
C GLY A 91 -4.09 -0.84 -2.51
N TYR A 92 -4.49 0.40 -2.71
CA TYR A 92 -5.19 1.20 -1.70
C TYR A 92 -6.63 1.53 -2.10
N SER A 93 -7.15 0.95 -3.19
CA SER A 93 -8.52 1.26 -3.59
C SER A 93 -9.51 0.78 -2.53
N LYS A 94 -10.29 1.75 -2.04
CA LYS A 94 -11.38 1.51 -1.08
C LYS A 94 -12.69 1.16 -1.80
N PHE A 95 -12.72 1.26 -3.13
CA PHE A 95 -13.87 0.92 -3.98
C PHE A 95 -13.41 0.24 -5.27
N GLY A 96 -13.77 -1.03 -5.44
CA GLY A 96 -13.25 -1.84 -6.54
C GLY A 96 -11.73 -1.94 -6.45
N ASN A 97 -11.08 -1.97 -7.61
CA ASN A 97 -9.64 -2.21 -7.74
C ASN A 97 -8.92 -1.15 -8.60
N GLY A 98 -9.53 0.03 -8.79
CA GLY A 98 -8.99 1.07 -9.67
C GLY A 98 -8.06 2.07 -8.96
N GLY A 99 -6.96 2.39 -9.62
CA GLY A 99 -5.92 3.34 -9.24
C GLY A 99 -5.25 3.98 -10.46
N SER A 100 -4.09 4.61 -10.25
CA SER A 100 -3.49 5.55 -11.23
C SER A 100 -2.27 5.03 -11.98
N GLY A 101 -1.71 3.87 -11.59
CA GLY A 101 -0.52 3.27 -12.22
C GLY A 101 0.68 4.22 -12.35
N LEU A 102 1.63 3.82 -13.20
CA LEU A 102 2.79 4.64 -13.58
C LEU A 102 2.48 5.46 -14.83
N GLY A 103 2.03 6.70 -14.61
CA GLY A 103 1.61 7.63 -15.66
C GLY A 103 2.76 8.37 -16.39
N PRO A 104 2.41 9.29 -17.32
CA PRO A 104 3.38 9.96 -18.20
C PRO A 104 4.50 10.74 -17.50
N LYS A 105 4.23 11.29 -16.31
CA LYS A 105 5.23 12.02 -15.51
C LYS A 105 6.36 11.08 -15.05
N PHE A 106 5.99 9.90 -14.53
CA PHE A 106 6.97 8.88 -14.18
C PHE A 106 7.73 8.43 -15.42
N ALA A 107 7.02 8.12 -16.50
CA ALA A 107 7.63 7.66 -17.75
C ALA A 107 8.71 8.63 -18.26
N SER A 108 8.42 9.94 -18.24
CA SER A 108 9.36 10.99 -18.67
C SER A 108 10.55 11.16 -17.71
N SER A 109 10.32 11.02 -16.41
CA SER A 109 11.37 11.14 -15.39
C SER A 109 12.34 9.95 -15.47
N MET A 110 11.76 8.74 -15.55
CA MET A 110 12.48 7.47 -15.64
C MET A 110 13.30 7.41 -16.94
N SER A 111 12.72 7.79 -18.09
CA SER A 111 13.44 7.81 -19.37
C SER A 111 14.65 8.77 -19.36
N SER A 112 14.52 9.90 -18.67
CA SER A 112 15.59 10.91 -18.57
C SER A 112 16.68 10.53 -17.55
N SER A 113 16.33 9.71 -16.56
CA SER A 113 17.22 9.35 -15.45
C SER A 113 17.84 7.96 -15.60
N MET A 114 17.45 7.19 -16.62
CA MET A 114 17.84 5.80 -16.78
C MET A 114 19.35 5.58 -16.73
N LYS A 115 20.11 6.39 -17.48
CA LYS A 115 21.57 6.35 -17.50
C LYS A 115 22.20 6.57 -16.12
N LEU A 116 21.62 7.46 -15.31
CA LEU A 116 22.13 7.78 -13.97
C LEU A 116 21.79 6.68 -12.96
N ILE A 117 20.56 6.16 -13.00
CA ILE A 117 20.05 5.18 -12.04
C ILE A 117 20.70 3.81 -12.26
N TYR A 118 20.91 3.45 -13.52
CA TYR A 118 21.36 2.12 -13.96
C TYR A 118 22.71 2.18 -14.69
N GLU A 119 23.58 3.12 -14.31
CA GLU A 119 24.92 3.28 -14.88
C GLU A 119 25.69 1.94 -14.89
N ASP A 120 25.64 1.21 -13.76
CA ASP A 120 26.34 -0.05 -13.52
C ASP A 120 25.55 -1.32 -13.88
N LEU A 121 24.37 -1.19 -14.51
CA LEU A 121 23.51 -2.33 -14.85
C LEU A 121 24.24 -3.32 -15.77
N GLY A 122 24.41 -4.55 -15.30
CA GLY A 122 25.14 -5.63 -15.98
C GLY A 122 26.67 -5.58 -15.81
N SER A 123 27.19 -4.61 -15.06
CA SER A 123 28.61 -4.44 -14.75
C SER A 123 28.83 -4.12 -13.27
N GLU A 124 27.97 -4.67 -12.40
CA GLU A 124 27.98 -4.38 -10.98
C GLU A 124 29.26 -4.89 -10.30
N VAL A 125 29.89 -4.04 -9.48
CA VAL A 125 31.13 -4.38 -8.74
C VAL A 125 30.86 -4.58 -7.25
N VAL A 126 29.95 -3.78 -6.68
CA VAL A 126 29.66 -3.77 -5.24
C VAL A 126 28.51 -4.71 -4.88
N THR A 127 27.49 -4.78 -5.72
CA THR A 127 26.28 -5.60 -5.54
C THR A 127 26.39 -6.90 -6.34
N GLN A 128 25.61 -7.92 -5.96
CA GLN A 128 25.52 -9.17 -6.72
C GLN A 128 24.80 -8.96 -8.06
N THR A 129 23.86 -8.03 -8.11
CA THR A 129 23.05 -7.69 -9.29
C THR A 129 22.42 -6.31 -9.12
N SER A 130 21.93 -5.71 -10.21
CA SER A 130 21.04 -4.55 -10.11
C SER A 130 19.62 -4.95 -9.67
N HIS A 131 18.84 -3.94 -9.26
CA HIS A 131 17.51 -4.08 -8.67
C HIS A 131 16.57 -3.01 -9.24
N LEU A 132 15.29 -3.37 -9.44
CA LEU A 132 14.26 -2.45 -9.96
C LEU A 132 14.03 -1.26 -9.00
N GLU A 133 14.17 -1.52 -7.71
CA GLU A 133 13.94 -0.59 -6.61
C GLU A 133 14.94 0.56 -6.60
N LYS A 134 16.08 0.44 -7.30
CA LYS A 134 17.02 1.56 -7.52
C LYS A 134 16.27 2.80 -8.02
N ALA A 135 15.27 2.64 -8.90
CA ALA A 135 14.44 3.75 -9.38
C ALA A 135 13.81 4.58 -8.25
N THR A 136 13.36 3.95 -7.15
CA THR A 136 12.77 4.65 -6.00
C THR A 136 13.78 5.43 -5.16
N LEU A 137 15.05 5.07 -5.23
CA LEU A 137 16.10 5.69 -4.41
C LEU A 137 16.55 7.03 -4.99
N PHE A 138 16.38 7.22 -6.31
CA PHE A 138 16.76 8.44 -7.04
C PHE A 138 15.60 9.42 -7.25
N GLU A 139 14.35 8.94 -7.36
CA GLU A 139 13.19 9.78 -7.65
C GLU A 139 12.34 10.08 -6.42
N ILE A 140 12.14 11.38 -6.13
CA ILE A 140 11.20 11.82 -5.09
C ILE A 140 9.77 11.68 -5.65
N GLY A 141 9.05 10.65 -5.23
CA GLY A 141 7.63 10.47 -5.58
C GLY A 141 7.26 9.09 -6.12
N VAL A 142 8.21 8.18 -6.26
CA VAL A 142 7.96 6.76 -6.59
C VAL A 142 7.86 5.98 -5.29
N GLY A 143 6.67 5.49 -4.98
CA GLY A 143 6.40 4.68 -3.80
C GLY A 143 6.41 3.17 -4.10
N LYS A 144 6.17 2.38 -3.07
CA LYS A 144 6.04 0.92 -3.19
C LYS A 144 4.91 0.47 -4.12
N ASP A 145 3.81 1.23 -4.14
CA ASP A 145 2.65 0.98 -5.01
C ASP A 145 3.07 1.03 -6.47
N ASN A 146 3.85 2.06 -6.82
CA ASN A 146 4.42 2.23 -8.15
C ASN A 146 5.39 1.09 -8.52
N ILE A 147 6.22 0.62 -7.59
CA ILE A 147 7.11 -0.52 -7.84
C ILE A 147 6.35 -1.83 -7.96
N SER A 148 5.31 -2.03 -7.16
CA SER A 148 4.41 -3.16 -7.28
C SER A 148 3.74 -3.19 -8.64
N ASP A 149 3.18 -2.07 -9.10
CA ASP A 149 2.62 -1.93 -10.44
C ASP A 149 3.63 -2.21 -11.53
N PHE A 150 4.84 -1.65 -11.41
CA PHE A 150 5.90 -1.86 -12.37
C PHE A 150 6.26 -3.35 -12.44
N THR A 151 6.53 -3.95 -11.29
CA THR A 151 6.88 -5.37 -11.18
C THR A 151 5.76 -6.23 -11.76
N THR A 152 4.50 -5.95 -11.40
CA THR A 152 3.32 -6.68 -11.89
C THR A 152 3.22 -6.64 -13.41
N ASN A 153 3.50 -5.50 -14.05
CA ASN A 153 3.54 -5.41 -15.51
C ASN A 153 4.68 -6.27 -16.11
N LEU A 154 5.87 -6.25 -15.49
CA LEU A 154 7.03 -6.97 -16.00
C LEU A 154 6.91 -8.50 -15.82
N ILE A 155 6.24 -8.97 -14.77
CA ILE A 155 6.01 -10.40 -14.52
C ILE A 155 4.60 -10.86 -14.91
N LYS A 156 3.86 -10.04 -15.67
CA LYS A 156 2.44 -10.28 -15.96
C LYS A 156 2.17 -11.62 -16.63
N GLU A 157 3.03 -12.03 -17.58
CA GLU A 157 2.92 -13.34 -18.23
C GLU A 157 2.97 -14.48 -17.20
N PHE A 158 3.88 -14.42 -16.23
CA PHE A 158 3.98 -15.43 -15.18
C PHE A 158 2.72 -15.47 -14.33
N LEU A 159 2.21 -14.32 -13.87
CA LEU A 159 1.00 -14.25 -13.05
C LEU A 159 -0.23 -14.78 -13.81
N LEU A 160 -0.34 -14.50 -15.10
CA LEU A 160 -1.43 -15.01 -15.95
C LEU A 160 -1.32 -16.53 -16.17
N ASN A 161 -0.12 -17.05 -16.43
CA ASN A 161 0.11 -18.50 -16.56
C ASN A 161 -0.20 -19.21 -15.22
N TYR A 162 0.24 -18.65 -14.09
CA TYR A 162 -0.05 -19.14 -12.74
C TYR A 162 -1.56 -19.18 -12.49
N THR A 163 -2.26 -18.10 -12.85
CA THR A 163 -3.71 -18.01 -12.67
C THR A 163 -4.49 -18.97 -13.58
N GLU A 164 -4.14 -19.05 -14.85
CA GLU A 164 -4.80 -19.97 -15.81
C GLU A 164 -4.62 -21.43 -15.37
N LYS A 165 -3.42 -21.80 -14.92
CA LYS A 165 -3.17 -23.14 -14.39
C LYS A 165 -4.09 -23.46 -13.22
N PHE A 166 -4.18 -22.56 -12.23
CA PHE A 166 -5.09 -22.75 -11.10
C PHE A 166 -6.55 -22.87 -11.57
N ALA A 167 -6.97 -21.98 -12.48
CA ALA A 167 -8.34 -21.90 -12.96
C ALA A 167 -8.77 -23.19 -13.68
N LEU A 168 -7.93 -23.71 -14.57
CA LEU A 168 -8.22 -24.94 -15.32
C LEU A 168 -8.24 -26.20 -14.43
N GLU A 169 -7.45 -26.20 -13.35
CA GLU A 169 -7.38 -27.33 -12.43
C GLU A 169 -8.51 -27.33 -11.38
N ASN A 170 -9.02 -26.16 -10.97
CA ASN A 170 -9.85 -26.03 -9.77
C ASN A 170 -11.20 -25.33 -9.96
N LEU A 171 -11.47 -24.70 -11.11
CA LEU A 171 -12.71 -23.96 -11.36
C LEU A 171 -13.61 -24.64 -12.38
N ASN A 172 -14.92 -24.37 -12.27
CA ASN A 172 -15.90 -24.87 -13.22
C ASN A 172 -15.89 -24.04 -14.52
N GLU A 173 -16.37 -24.63 -15.62
CA GLU A 173 -16.41 -23.98 -16.93
C GLU A 173 -17.18 -22.65 -16.94
N ASN A 174 -18.23 -22.53 -16.11
CA ASN A 174 -19.03 -21.30 -15.99
C ASN A 174 -18.36 -20.20 -15.15
N GLN A 175 -17.23 -20.48 -14.52
CA GLN A 175 -16.48 -19.55 -13.68
C GLN A 175 -15.25 -18.98 -14.38
N VAL A 176 -14.93 -19.49 -15.56
CA VAL A 176 -13.77 -19.06 -16.35
C VAL A 176 -14.22 -18.50 -17.70
N LYS A 177 -13.38 -17.67 -18.30
CA LYS A 177 -13.62 -17.12 -19.63
C LYS A 177 -12.30 -17.01 -20.39
N LYS A 178 -12.36 -17.24 -21.71
CA LYS A 178 -11.26 -16.90 -22.60
C LYS A 178 -11.18 -15.38 -22.77
N VAL A 179 -10.04 -14.81 -22.42
CA VAL A 179 -9.79 -13.38 -22.43
C VAL A 179 -8.48 -13.10 -23.16
N LYS A 180 -8.53 -12.16 -24.10
CA LYS A 180 -7.33 -11.59 -24.72
C LYS A 180 -6.77 -10.50 -23.83
N VAL A 181 -5.65 -10.79 -23.17
CA VAL A 181 -4.97 -9.85 -22.29
C VAL A 181 -3.93 -9.07 -23.10
N ASN A 182 -3.95 -7.75 -22.97
CA ASN A 182 -2.98 -6.86 -23.64
C ASN A 182 -1.71 -6.69 -22.81
N LYS A 183 -0.61 -6.36 -23.50
CA LYS A 183 0.72 -6.10 -22.91
C LYS A 183 1.16 -7.18 -21.91
N VAL A 184 1.28 -8.41 -22.38
CA VAL A 184 1.58 -9.59 -21.55
C VAL A 184 3.08 -9.85 -21.46
N TYR A 185 3.77 -9.83 -22.60
CA TYR A 185 5.21 -10.03 -22.70
C TYR A 185 5.81 -9.02 -23.69
N PHE A 186 7.10 -8.74 -23.54
CA PHE A 186 7.81 -7.85 -24.45
C PHE A 186 8.53 -8.64 -25.54
N ASP A 187 8.21 -8.36 -26.80
CA ASP A 187 8.92 -8.91 -27.94
C ASP A 187 10.08 -7.98 -28.30
N TYR A 188 11.31 -8.45 -28.07
CA TYR A 188 12.53 -7.67 -28.31
C TYR A 188 12.88 -7.51 -29.80
N ALA A 189 12.36 -8.37 -30.69
CA ALA A 189 12.59 -8.23 -32.13
C ALA A 189 11.65 -7.17 -32.73
N LEU A 190 10.43 -7.08 -32.20
CA LEU A 190 9.43 -6.09 -32.59
C LEU A 190 9.44 -4.81 -31.72
N GLU A 191 10.26 -4.80 -30.66
CA GLU A 191 10.35 -3.77 -29.63
C GLU A 191 8.99 -3.30 -29.09
N ARG A 192 8.07 -4.24 -28.85
CA ARG A 192 6.72 -3.93 -28.38
C ARG A 192 6.12 -4.97 -27.46
N TRP A 193 5.21 -4.50 -26.62
CA TRP A 193 4.40 -5.34 -25.75
C TRP A 193 3.32 -6.08 -26.53
N MET A 194 3.30 -7.41 -26.41
CA MET A 194 2.43 -8.30 -27.16
C MET A 194 1.25 -8.79 -26.32
N PRO A 195 0.05 -8.95 -26.93
CA PRO A 195 -1.09 -9.57 -26.25
C PRO A 195 -0.97 -11.11 -26.27
N LYS A 196 -1.71 -11.77 -25.38
CA LYS A 196 -1.86 -13.23 -25.35
C LYS A 196 -3.25 -13.60 -24.83
N GLU A 197 -3.78 -14.73 -25.28
CA GLU A 197 -5.07 -15.26 -24.83
C GLU A 197 -4.89 -16.23 -23.68
N TYR A 198 -5.80 -16.17 -22.70
CA TYR A 198 -5.81 -16.99 -21.50
C TYR A 198 -7.24 -17.40 -21.13
N THR A 199 -7.37 -18.51 -20.42
CA THR A 199 -8.61 -18.95 -19.74
C THR A 199 -8.51 -18.60 -18.27
N LEU A 200 -9.19 -17.53 -17.85
CA LEU A 200 -9.02 -16.93 -16.52
C LEU A 200 -10.32 -16.95 -15.72
N PRO A 201 -10.25 -16.93 -14.36
CA PRO A 201 -11.42 -16.70 -13.52
C PRO A 201 -12.07 -15.37 -13.89
N PHE A 202 -13.38 -15.36 -14.06
CA PHE A 202 -14.10 -14.21 -14.61
C PHE A 202 -15.30 -13.84 -13.74
N ILE A 203 -15.35 -12.58 -13.29
CA ILE A 203 -16.40 -12.07 -12.41
C ILE A 203 -16.52 -10.54 -12.57
N PHE A 204 -17.73 -10.00 -12.37
CA PHE A 204 -18.00 -8.55 -12.47
C PHE A 204 -17.50 -7.93 -13.79
N ASP A 205 -17.71 -8.64 -14.90
CA ASP A 205 -17.30 -8.26 -16.26
C ASP A 205 -15.79 -8.05 -16.46
N ASP A 206 -14.95 -8.58 -15.57
CA ASP A 206 -13.49 -8.58 -15.70
C ASP A 206 -12.89 -9.94 -15.32
N TYR A 207 -11.62 -10.15 -15.67
CA TYR A 207 -10.86 -11.31 -15.22
C TYR A 207 -10.15 -11.02 -13.89
N VAL A 208 -9.75 -12.09 -13.21
CA VAL A 208 -8.99 -12.01 -11.94
C VAL A 208 -7.59 -12.59 -12.17
N ILE A 209 -6.59 -11.99 -11.52
CA ILE A 209 -5.21 -12.49 -11.46
C ILE A 209 -4.91 -12.94 -10.03
N LEU A 210 -4.42 -14.17 -9.90
CA LEU A 210 -3.93 -14.76 -8.67
C LEU A 210 -2.43 -14.50 -8.51
N THR A 211 -1.98 -14.28 -7.28
CA THR A 211 -0.58 -13.96 -6.98
C THR A 211 -0.02 -14.88 -5.91
N PRO A 212 1.18 -15.45 -6.12
CA PRO A 212 1.87 -16.22 -5.10
C PRO A 212 2.08 -15.40 -3.83
N ARG A 213 1.74 -15.99 -2.70
CA ARG A 213 1.81 -15.36 -1.38
C ARG A 213 3.22 -14.89 -1.02
N ASP A 214 4.22 -15.65 -1.45
CA ASP A 214 5.63 -15.41 -1.13
C ASP A 214 6.28 -14.28 -1.95
N LEU A 215 5.53 -13.65 -2.84
CA LEU A 215 5.91 -12.43 -3.56
C LEU A 215 5.35 -11.14 -2.94
N LEU A 216 4.50 -11.26 -1.92
CA LEU A 216 3.78 -10.14 -1.35
C LEU A 216 4.48 -9.55 -0.11
N THR A 217 4.32 -8.25 0.06
CA THR A 217 4.64 -7.50 1.28
C THR A 217 3.52 -6.51 1.60
N LYS A 218 3.48 -6.03 2.84
CA LYS A 218 2.52 -4.99 3.29
C LYS A 218 3.20 -3.62 3.44
N ASP A 219 4.42 -3.62 3.97
CA ASP A 219 5.14 -2.41 4.36
C ASP A 219 5.91 -1.84 3.17
N ASP A 220 6.92 -1.00 3.39
CA ASP A 220 7.82 -0.57 2.33
C ASP A 220 8.58 -1.78 1.75
N ASN A 221 8.94 -1.69 0.46
CA ASN A 221 9.79 -2.71 -0.18
C ASN A 221 11.09 -2.90 0.60
N TRP A 222 11.69 -4.09 0.51
CA TRP A 222 12.94 -4.39 1.22
C TRP A 222 14.06 -3.38 0.94
N ILE A 223 14.15 -2.94 -0.32
CA ILE A 223 14.98 -1.82 -0.75
C ILE A 223 14.08 -0.58 -0.86
N ASN A 224 14.29 0.41 0.00
CA ASN A 224 13.49 1.63 0.01
C ASN A 224 14.26 2.85 0.57
N GLY A 225 13.77 4.05 0.23
CA GLY A 225 14.42 5.31 0.63
C GLY A 225 14.28 5.67 2.11
N ASN A 226 13.29 5.14 2.84
CA ASN A 226 13.16 5.38 4.29
C ASN A 226 14.29 4.67 5.03
N ASP A 227 14.49 3.40 4.75
CA ASP A 227 15.56 2.56 5.30
C ASP A 227 16.95 3.10 4.94
N LEU A 228 17.19 3.45 3.68
CA LEU A 228 18.47 4.04 3.25
C LEU A 228 18.84 5.28 4.09
N ARG A 229 17.85 6.11 4.44
CA ARG A 229 18.07 7.30 5.27
C ARG A 229 18.21 6.96 6.75
N GLY A 230 17.45 5.99 7.25
CA GLY A 230 17.53 5.50 8.62
C GLY A 230 18.89 4.85 8.93
N ASP A 231 19.39 4.06 7.98
CA ASP A 231 20.61 3.27 8.11
C ASP A 231 21.85 3.97 7.55
N PHE A 232 21.73 5.25 7.17
CA PHE A 232 22.78 6.02 6.48
C PHE A 232 24.18 5.86 7.09
N TYR A 233 24.28 5.92 8.42
CA TYR A 233 25.57 5.77 9.12
C TYR A 233 26.12 4.34 9.05
N GLN A 234 25.26 3.32 9.14
CA GLN A 234 25.67 1.93 8.99
C GLN A 234 26.16 1.67 7.57
N VAL A 235 25.41 2.15 6.57
CA VAL A 235 25.79 2.07 5.15
C VAL A 235 27.16 2.70 4.91
N CYS A 236 27.36 3.95 5.36
CA CYS A 236 28.63 4.65 5.19
C CYS A 236 29.80 3.95 5.92
N SER A 237 29.53 3.30 7.04
CA SER A 237 30.55 2.56 7.79
C SER A 237 31.02 1.30 7.06
N GLY A 238 30.11 0.68 6.29
CA GLY A 238 30.37 -0.50 5.46
C GLY A 238 31.22 -0.25 4.22
N ILE A 239 31.41 1.01 3.81
CA ILE A 239 32.25 1.38 2.66
C ILE A 239 33.72 1.00 2.95
N SER A 240 34.27 0.10 2.15
CA SER A 240 35.62 -0.44 2.34
C SER A 240 36.72 0.59 2.06
N ASN A 241 36.51 1.48 1.09
CA ASN A 241 37.46 2.53 0.75
C ASN A 241 37.50 3.62 1.84
N GLN A 242 38.59 3.66 2.61
CA GLN A 242 38.74 4.57 3.74
C GLN A 242 38.76 6.05 3.33
N GLN A 243 39.38 6.38 2.18
CA GLN A 243 39.43 7.74 1.67
C GLN A 243 38.04 8.23 1.28
N LEU A 244 37.33 7.45 0.46
CA LEU A 244 35.96 7.77 0.03
C LEU A 244 35.04 7.95 1.24
N ARG A 245 35.12 7.04 2.22
CA ARG A 245 34.35 7.14 3.46
C ARG A 245 34.67 8.42 4.24
N ALA A 246 35.93 8.85 4.28
CA ALA A 246 36.32 10.11 4.92
C ALA A 246 35.76 11.32 4.16
N GLU A 247 35.78 11.30 2.83
CA GLU A 247 35.22 12.35 1.97
C GLU A 247 33.70 12.49 2.15
N ILE A 248 32.96 11.37 2.12
CA ILE A 248 31.51 11.33 2.37
C ILE A 248 31.18 11.92 3.74
N ASN A 249 31.89 11.47 4.79
CA ASN A 249 31.66 11.95 6.15
C ASN A 249 31.96 13.46 6.29
N ASN A 250 33.01 13.94 5.63
CA ASN A 250 33.34 15.37 5.61
C ASN A 250 32.24 16.19 4.92
N PHE A 251 31.77 15.73 3.76
CA PHE A 251 30.69 16.40 3.04
C PHE A 251 29.40 16.44 3.85
N TYR A 252 28.99 15.30 4.43
CA TYR A 252 27.82 15.21 5.30
C TYR A 252 27.90 16.23 6.45
N ARG A 253 29.05 16.28 7.15
CA ARG A 253 29.29 17.25 8.23
C ARG A 253 29.16 18.69 7.76
N LYS A 254 29.68 19.03 6.57
CA LYS A 254 29.55 20.37 5.97
C LYS A 254 28.12 20.74 5.59
N LYS A 255 27.24 19.76 5.33
CA LYS A 255 25.82 20.00 5.03
C LYS A 255 24.95 20.14 6.28
N LEU A 256 25.46 19.76 7.44
CA LEU A 256 24.79 20.04 8.71
C LEU A 256 24.91 21.53 9.04
N PRO A 257 23.85 22.16 9.60
CA PRO A 257 23.95 23.54 10.06
C PRO A 257 24.98 23.65 11.17
N ALA A 258 25.72 24.78 11.18
CA ALA A 258 26.69 25.06 12.23
C ALA A 258 25.98 25.00 13.61
N PRO A 259 26.53 24.24 14.58
CA PRO A 259 26.00 24.24 15.92
C PRO A 259 26.12 25.66 16.50
N THR A 260 25.00 26.25 16.90
CA THR A 260 24.99 27.50 17.65
C THR A 260 24.34 27.24 19.01
N GLU A 261 24.72 28.00 20.03
CA GLU A 261 24.18 27.86 21.40
C GLU A 261 22.64 27.85 21.44
N LYS A 262 21.99 28.49 20.46
CA LYS A 262 20.52 28.65 20.37
C LYS A 262 19.82 27.65 19.44
N LYS A 263 20.54 26.87 18.62
CA LYS A 263 19.91 25.95 17.64
C LYS A 263 20.58 24.58 17.63
N LYS A 264 19.92 23.61 18.27
CA LYS A 264 20.26 22.18 18.16
C LYS A 264 19.94 21.67 16.76
N ILE A 265 20.77 20.77 16.24
CA ILE A 265 20.54 20.08 14.96
C ILE A 265 19.27 19.25 15.07
N THR A 266 18.30 19.51 14.20
CA THR A 266 17.03 18.78 14.17
C THR A 266 17.10 17.55 13.28
N ASN A 267 16.14 16.63 13.41
CA ASN A 267 16.01 15.49 12.50
C ASN A 267 15.75 15.94 11.04
N LYS A 268 15.09 17.09 10.85
CA LYS A 268 14.87 17.69 9.52
C LYS A 268 16.19 18.16 8.89
N ASP A 269 17.10 18.72 9.70
CA ASP A 269 18.42 19.13 9.23
C ASP A 269 19.27 17.91 8.84
N ARG A 270 19.25 16.85 9.67
CA ARG A 270 19.91 15.58 9.35
C ARG A 270 19.39 14.97 8.06
N ALA A 271 18.06 14.87 7.89
CA ALA A 271 17.45 14.32 6.69
C ALA A 271 17.86 15.08 5.42
N LYS A 272 17.92 16.43 5.48
CA LYS A 272 18.40 17.26 4.37
C LYS A 272 19.89 17.01 4.05
N ALA A 273 20.72 16.90 5.09
CA ALA A 273 22.15 16.64 4.92
C ALA A 273 22.41 15.23 4.34
N ILE A 274 21.68 14.21 4.80
CA ILE A 274 21.72 12.85 4.25
C ILE A 274 21.33 12.87 2.77
N GLN A 275 20.20 13.48 2.43
CA GLN A 275 19.73 13.57 1.04
C GLN A 275 20.75 14.27 0.13
N ALA A 276 21.31 15.39 0.58
CA ALA A 276 22.36 16.08 -0.18
C ALA A 276 23.62 15.22 -0.36
N THR A 277 23.95 14.40 0.64
CA THR A 277 25.13 13.52 0.60
C THR A 277 24.92 12.36 -0.37
N ILE A 278 23.76 11.68 -0.33
CA ILE A 278 23.42 10.61 -1.27
C ILE A 278 23.43 11.13 -2.70
N LYS A 279 22.88 12.34 -2.94
CA LYS A 279 22.90 12.97 -4.26
C LYS A 279 24.33 13.24 -4.76
N GLN A 280 25.25 13.63 -3.87
CA GLN A 280 26.64 13.90 -4.21
C GLN A 280 27.47 12.62 -4.39
N TYR A 281 27.15 11.57 -3.63
CA TYR A 281 27.84 10.29 -3.63
C TYR A 281 26.85 9.14 -3.86
N PRO A 282 26.37 8.92 -5.10
CA PRO A 282 25.41 7.87 -5.42
C PRO A 282 25.91 6.46 -5.09
N GLU A 283 27.23 6.24 -5.00
CA GLU A 283 27.82 4.96 -4.60
C GLU A 283 27.30 4.45 -3.24
N ILE A 284 26.84 5.34 -2.35
CA ILE A 284 26.18 4.98 -1.09
C ILE A 284 24.99 4.05 -1.33
N ILE A 285 24.26 4.23 -2.44
CA ILE A 285 23.12 3.38 -2.81
C ILE A 285 23.57 1.94 -3.07
N ASN A 286 24.68 1.75 -3.78
CA ASN A 286 25.21 0.42 -4.06
C ASN A 286 25.65 -0.31 -2.78
N TRP A 287 26.27 0.40 -1.84
CA TRP A 287 26.62 -0.17 -0.54
C TRP A 287 25.39 -0.51 0.32
N TYR A 288 24.35 0.32 0.26
CA TYR A 288 23.08 0.01 0.92
C TYR A 288 22.42 -1.24 0.34
N ILE A 289 22.34 -1.34 -0.99
CA ILE A 289 21.76 -2.51 -1.67
C ILE A 289 22.55 -3.76 -1.31
N LYS A 290 23.89 -3.70 -1.28
CA LYS A 290 24.72 -4.83 -0.85
C LYS A 290 24.33 -5.33 0.54
N LEU A 291 24.14 -4.44 1.52
CA LEU A 291 23.69 -4.83 2.86
C LEU A 291 22.31 -5.51 2.84
N LYS A 292 21.41 -5.06 1.95
CA LYS A 292 20.09 -5.68 1.74
C LYS A 292 20.20 -7.06 1.08
N GLU A 293 21.08 -7.23 0.09
CA GLU A 293 21.36 -8.51 -0.57
C GLU A 293 22.00 -9.54 0.38
N GLU A 294 22.81 -9.10 1.35
CA GLU A 294 23.41 -9.99 2.36
C GLU A 294 22.37 -10.55 3.33
N ASN A 295 21.20 -9.90 3.45
CA ASN A 295 20.12 -10.30 4.35
C ASN A 295 18.83 -10.72 3.59
N LYS A 296 18.96 -11.60 2.59
CA LYS A 296 17.81 -12.11 1.80
C LYS A 296 16.77 -12.82 2.66
N GLU A 297 17.22 -13.57 3.66
CA GLU A 297 16.34 -14.30 4.57
C GLU A 297 15.56 -13.35 5.50
N GLY A 298 16.16 -12.20 5.87
CA GLY A 298 15.45 -11.14 6.58
C GLY A 298 14.27 -10.60 5.79
N ALA A 299 14.47 -10.34 4.48
CA ALA A 299 13.40 -9.88 3.59
C ALA A 299 12.23 -10.86 3.57
N LYS A 300 12.50 -12.15 3.31
CA LYS A 300 11.46 -13.20 3.29
C LYS A 300 10.73 -13.32 4.61
N ASN A 301 11.46 -13.34 5.73
CA ASN A 301 10.85 -13.54 7.05
C ASN A 301 9.94 -12.37 7.43
N ILE A 302 10.36 -11.14 7.15
CA ILE A 302 9.55 -9.95 7.42
C ILE A 302 8.33 -9.91 6.50
N SER A 303 8.50 -10.10 5.19
CA SER A 303 7.38 -10.11 4.25
C SER A 303 6.37 -11.22 4.56
N LYS A 304 6.84 -12.45 4.80
CA LYS A 304 6.00 -13.58 5.20
C LYS A 304 5.20 -13.26 6.46
N LYS A 305 5.87 -12.75 7.49
CA LYS A 305 5.22 -12.36 8.74
C LYS A 305 4.17 -11.28 8.53
N ASN A 306 4.48 -10.24 7.79
CA ASN A 306 3.56 -9.14 7.50
C ASN A 306 2.32 -9.61 6.72
N VAL A 307 2.50 -10.52 5.76
CA VAL A 307 1.40 -11.13 5.00
C VAL A 307 0.57 -12.07 5.88
N GLU A 308 1.19 -12.92 6.70
CA GLU A 308 0.51 -13.77 7.69
C GLU A 308 -0.28 -12.95 8.72
N GLU A 309 0.26 -11.83 9.18
CA GLU A 309 -0.45 -10.90 10.07
C GLU A 309 -1.66 -10.26 9.37
N ILE A 310 -1.54 -9.88 8.08
CA ILE A 310 -2.71 -9.42 7.31
C ILE A 310 -3.74 -10.54 7.16
N GLU A 311 -3.39 -11.73 6.71
CA GLU A 311 -4.40 -12.79 6.55
C GLU A 311 -5.05 -13.15 7.89
N SER A 312 -4.26 -13.41 8.93
CA SER A 312 -4.81 -13.86 10.21
C SER A 312 -5.63 -12.79 10.92
N ILE A 313 -5.20 -11.52 10.87
CA ILE A 313 -5.88 -10.45 11.59
C ILE A 313 -6.95 -9.79 10.73
N PHE A 314 -6.70 -9.55 9.45
CA PHE A 314 -7.63 -8.87 8.56
C PHE A 314 -8.65 -9.83 7.94
N ILE A 315 -8.24 -10.99 7.41
CA ILE A 315 -9.18 -11.91 6.73
C ILE A 315 -10.03 -12.66 7.76
N ASN A 316 -9.40 -13.40 8.68
CA ASN A 316 -10.16 -14.28 9.56
C ASN A 316 -11.04 -13.50 10.54
N ARG A 317 -10.51 -12.43 11.17
CA ARG A 317 -11.29 -11.67 12.15
C ARG A 317 -12.39 -10.83 11.50
N ILE A 318 -12.17 -10.29 10.30
CA ILE A 318 -13.23 -9.51 9.64
C ILE A 318 -14.29 -10.45 9.06
N ILE A 319 -13.95 -11.64 8.58
CA ILE A 319 -14.95 -12.67 8.23
C ILE A 319 -15.76 -13.04 9.47
N GLU A 320 -15.11 -13.46 10.56
CA GLU A 320 -15.79 -13.78 11.83
C GLU A 320 -16.69 -12.63 12.27
N LEU A 321 -16.21 -11.39 12.13
CA LEU A 321 -16.97 -10.21 12.47
C LEU A 321 -18.21 -10.03 11.58
N VAL A 322 -18.04 -10.13 10.26
CA VAL A 322 -19.12 -9.97 9.29
C VAL A 322 -20.14 -11.11 9.45
N GLU A 323 -19.69 -12.33 9.71
CA GLU A 323 -20.55 -13.49 9.97
C GLU A 323 -21.33 -13.35 11.27
N ASN A 324 -20.67 -12.97 12.37
CA ASN A 324 -21.34 -12.69 13.64
C ASN A 324 -22.35 -11.55 13.48
N LEU A 325 -22.01 -10.51 12.72
CA LEU A 325 -22.95 -9.43 12.41
C LEU A 325 -24.19 -9.93 11.66
N VAL A 326 -24.01 -10.75 10.62
CA VAL A 326 -25.14 -11.28 9.84
C VAL A 326 -26.01 -12.22 10.68
N ASN A 327 -25.39 -13.06 11.52
CA ASN A 327 -26.09 -14.14 12.19
C ASN A 327 -26.67 -13.73 13.55
N GLU A 328 -26.02 -12.82 14.27
CA GLU A 328 -26.38 -12.48 15.66
C GLU A 328 -27.11 -11.14 15.78
N THR A 329 -27.14 -10.34 14.71
CA THR A 329 -27.69 -8.98 14.79
C THR A 329 -28.57 -8.64 13.58
N LYS A 330 -29.47 -7.68 13.79
CA LYS A 330 -30.24 -7.01 12.73
C LYS A 330 -29.43 -5.93 12.02
N PHE A 331 -28.10 -5.98 12.07
CA PHE A 331 -27.22 -4.88 11.65
C PHE A 331 -27.28 -4.57 10.14
N TYR A 332 -27.62 -5.57 9.34
CA TYR A 332 -27.91 -5.41 7.92
C TYR A 332 -29.42 -5.33 7.61
N ASP A 333 -30.29 -5.58 8.59
CA ASP A 333 -31.71 -5.30 8.44
C ASP A 333 -31.90 -3.77 8.42
N ILE A 334 -32.78 -3.29 7.54
CA ILE A 334 -32.94 -1.87 7.26
C ILE A 334 -33.91 -1.26 8.28
N PRO A 335 -33.50 -0.37 9.19
CA PRO A 335 -34.45 0.54 9.82
C PRO A 335 -34.85 1.60 8.79
N PRO A 336 -36.11 2.03 8.76
CA PRO A 336 -36.50 3.18 7.99
C PRO A 336 -35.81 4.43 8.57
N ASP A 337 -35.03 5.05 7.69
CA ASP A 337 -34.64 6.47 7.67
C ASP A 337 -33.30 6.87 8.32
N PHE A 338 -32.49 7.54 7.49
CA PHE A 338 -31.26 8.31 7.71
C PHE A 338 -29.90 7.56 7.65
N SER A 339 -29.14 7.86 6.59
CA SER A 339 -27.72 7.49 6.38
C SER A 339 -26.84 7.82 7.57
N TYR A 340 -27.19 8.86 8.34
CA TYR A 340 -26.46 9.28 9.52
C TYR A 340 -26.49 8.23 10.63
N LYS A 341 -27.68 7.73 10.97
CA LYS A 341 -27.83 6.72 12.03
C LYS A 341 -27.15 5.41 11.63
N ALA A 342 -27.35 4.96 10.40
CA ALA A 342 -26.67 3.79 9.86
C ALA A 342 -25.14 3.93 9.87
N SER A 343 -24.62 5.15 9.64
CA SER A 343 -23.19 5.43 9.68
C SER A 343 -22.63 5.44 11.09
N LEU A 344 -23.35 6.07 12.02
CA LEU A 344 -22.97 6.14 13.42
C LEU A 344 -23.01 4.77 14.09
N ASP A 345 -24.02 3.95 13.79
CA ASP A 345 -24.13 2.59 14.33
C ASP A 345 -22.97 1.71 13.86
N ARG A 346 -22.53 1.85 12.61
CA ARG A 346 -21.32 1.18 12.09
C ARG A 346 -20.04 1.68 12.72
N VAL A 347 -19.92 2.98 12.98
CA VAL A 347 -18.76 3.56 13.69
C VAL A 347 -18.71 3.04 15.13
N ASN A 348 -19.84 3.01 15.84
CA ASN A 348 -19.92 2.49 17.21
C ASN A 348 -19.67 0.99 17.28
N PHE A 349 -20.12 0.25 16.28
CA PHE A 349 -19.76 -1.14 16.14
C PHE A 349 -18.25 -1.32 15.96
N LEU A 350 -17.62 -0.57 15.04
CA LEU A 350 -16.18 -0.60 14.85
C LEU A 350 -15.43 -0.24 16.15
N LYS A 351 -15.92 0.74 16.91
CA LYS A 351 -15.41 1.11 18.23
C LYS A 351 -15.44 -0.09 19.19
N GLN A 352 -16.59 -0.76 19.31
CA GLN A 352 -16.75 -1.93 20.17
C GLN A 352 -15.73 -3.02 19.81
N VAL A 353 -15.58 -3.30 18.51
CA VAL A 353 -14.69 -4.36 18.01
C VAL A 353 -13.23 -4.05 18.34
N ILE A 354 -12.81 -2.83 18.06
CA ILE A 354 -11.44 -2.39 18.30
C ILE A 354 -11.12 -2.41 19.79
N GLU A 355 -12.02 -1.88 20.63
CA GLU A 355 -11.77 -1.70 22.06
C GLU A 355 -11.90 -2.99 22.85
N ASN A 356 -12.87 -3.84 22.51
CA ASN A 356 -13.35 -4.91 23.39
C ASN A 356 -13.28 -6.32 22.77
N ASN A 357 -13.11 -6.45 21.45
CA ASN A 357 -13.05 -7.74 20.77
C ASN A 357 -11.68 -7.99 20.12
N ASP A 358 -10.61 -7.51 20.77
CA ASP A 358 -9.23 -7.61 20.30
C ASP A 358 -8.97 -6.98 18.90
N GLY A 359 -9.89 -6.18 18.37
CA GLY A 359 -9.74 -5.52 17.07
C GLY A 359 -8.57 -4.52 17.04
N TYR A 360 -8.16 -3.98 18.20
CA TYR A 360 -6.97 -3.14 18.32
C TYR A 360 -5.71 -3.81 17.75
N ARG A 361 -5.62 -5.15 17.77
CA ARG A 361 -4.46 -5.90 17.26
C ARG A 361 -4.20 -5.65 15.76
N LEU A 362 -5.21 -5.26 14.99
CA LEU A 362 -5.08 -4.82 13.59
C LEU A 362 -4.09 -3.67 13.42
N PHE A 363 -3.92 -2.86 14.44
CA PHE A 363 -3.07 -1.68 14.43
C PHE A 363 -1.73 -1.93 15.13
N TYR A 364 -1.28 -3.18 15.31
CA TYR A 364 0.02 -3.49 15.90
C TYR A 364 0.80 -4.50 15.08
N ILE A 365 2.10 -4.23 14.87
CA ILE A 365 3.08 -5.21 14.36
C ILE A 365 4.20 -5.31 15.38
N ASN A 366 4.50 -6.54 15.83
CA ASN A 366 5.53 -6.78 16.85
C ASN A 366 5.34 -5.98 18.16
N GLY A 367 4.09 -5.67 18.50
CA GLY A 367 3.76 -4.84 19.65
C GLY A 367 4.01 -3.34 19.46
N VAL A 368 4.39 -2.91 18.26
CA VAL A 368 4.53 -1.50 17.86
C VAL A 368 3.26 -1.06 17.14
N PRO A 369 2.62 0.06 17.53
CA PRO A 369 1.40 0.52 16.88
C PRO A 369 1.68 1.04 15.46
N ILE A 370 0.92 0.56 14.49
CA ILE A 370 0.82 1.09 13.14
C ILE A 370 -0.31 2.12 13.09
N LYS A 371 0.08 3.38 12.97
CA LYS A 371 -0.84 4.52 12.96
C LYS A 371 -1.12 4.93 11.51
N ARG A 372 -1.96 4.16 10.80
CA ARG A 372 -2.39 4.47 9.42
C ARG A 372 -3.89 4.67 9.38
N GLU A 373 -4.34 5.87 8.95
CA GLU A 373 -5.77 6.16 8.77
C GLU A 373 -6.40 5.23 7.73
N ASP A 374 -5.66 4.85 6.68
CA ASP A 374 -6.14 4.00 5.59
C ASP A 374 -6.64 2.63 6.04
N ASP A 375 -5.95 2.00 7.00
CA ASP A 375 -6.33 0.66 7.49
C ASP A 375 -7.72 0.70 8.16
N LEU A 376 -7.98 1.73 8.97
CA LEU A 376 -9.28 1.94 9.60
C LEU A 376 -10.38 2.21 8.58
N GLN A 377 -10.06 3.01 7.57
CA GLN A 377 -11.01 3.33 6.51
C GLN A 377 -11.39 2.08 5.73
N ILE A 378 -10.44 1.21 5.42
CA ILE A 378 -10.67 -0.07 4.77
C ILE A 378 -11.58 -0.96 5.65
N ILE A 379 -11.31 -1.09 6.96
CA ILE A 379 -12.16 -1.89 7.87
C ILE A 379 -13.58 -1.33 7.94
N TYR A 380 -13.72 0.00 8.03
CA TYR A 380 -15.03 0.64 8.04
C TYR A 380 -15.82 0.32 6.77
N ARG A 381 -15.18 0.33 5.60
CA ARG A 381 -15.83 -0.02 4.32
C ARG A 381 -16.42 -1.43 4.35
N LEU A 382 -15.73 -2.39 4.93
CA LEU A 382 -16.20 -3.78 4.99
C LEU A 382 -17.52 -3.92 5.75
N THR A 383 -17.80 -3.04 6.72
CA THR A 383 -19.09 -3.03 7.46
C THR A 383 -20.30 -2.60 6.62
N TRP A 384 -20.08 -2.03 5.43
CA TRP A 384 -21.14 -1.56 4.53
C TRP A 384 -21.49 -2.53 3.41
N PHE A 385 -20.75 -3.63 3.27
CA PHE A 385 -20.79 -4.45 2.06
C PHE A 385 -22.16 -5.10 1.77
N ALA A 386 -22.91 -5.50 2.80
CA ALA A 386 -24.28 -6.02 2.63
C ALA A 386 -25.37 -4.95 2.75
N SER A 387 -25.02 -3.65 2.67
CA SER A 387 -26.00 -2.57 2.77
C SER A 387 -26.48 -2.09 1.40
N ASN A 388 -27.73 -1.61 1.34
CA ASN A 388 -28.29 -0.95 0.16
C ASN A 388 -27.95 0.56 0.08
N TYR A 389 -27.06 1.07 0.94
CA TYR A 389 -26.61 2.46 0.88
C TYR A 389 -25.56 2.62 -0.20
N ASP A 390 -25.61 3.77 -0.88
CA ASP A 390 -24.54 4.19 -1.77
C ASP A 390 -23.40 4.78 -0.92
N VAL A 391 -22.26 4.09 -0.89
CA VAL A 391 -21.09 4.45 -0.09
C VAL A 391 -19.97 4.84 -1.04
N ASN A 392 -19.67 6.12 -1.13
CA ASN A 392 -18.68 6.66 -2.07
C ASN A 392 -17.63 7.50 -1.36
N ARG A 393 -16.52 7.75 -2.07
CA ARG A 393 -15.63 8.89 -1.80
C ARG A 393 -16.09 10.03 -2.69
N GLU A 394 -16.22 11.24 -2.16
CA GLU A 394 -16.60 12.35 -3.04
C GLU A 394 -15.51 12.63 -4.06
N THR A 395 -15.92 12.75 -5.33
CA THR A 395 -15.13 13.40 -6.37
C THR A 395 -14.74 14.77 -5.88
N ASN A 396 -13.44 15.04 -5.91
CA ASN A 396 -12.81 16.23 -5.38
C ASN A 396 -13.42 17.49 -6.05
N ASN A 397 -14.44 18.08 -5.45
CA ASN A 397 -15.10 19.32 -5.91
C ASN A 397 -14.24 20.58 -5.63
N GLY A 398 -12.91 20.42 -5.65
CA GLY A 398 -11.91 21.49 -5.53
C GLY A 398 -11.46 21.84 -4.11
N ARG A 399 -11.87 21.10 -3.05
CA ARG A 399 -11.60 21.47 -1.64
C ARG A 399 -11.12 20.34 -0.73
N GLY A 400 -10.76 19.19 -1.30
CA GLY A 400 -10.25 18.01 -0.60
C GLY A 400 -11.31 16.90 -0.48
N PRO A 401 -10.93 15.62 -0.58
CA PRO A 401 -11.87 14.50 -0.46
C PRO A 401 -12.22 14.23 1.01
N VAL A 402 -13.51 14.02 1.30
CA VAL A 402 -13.98 13.37 2.54
C VAL A 402 -13.71 11.86 2.44
N ASP A 403 -13.44 11.19 3.56
CA ASP A 403 -13.10 9.75 3.55
C ASP A 403 -14.25 8.88 3.07
N TYR A 404 -15.49 9.16 3.49
CA TYR A 404 -16.71 8.54 2.95
C TYR A 404 -17.90 9.50 2.94
N ALA A 405 -18.74 9.36 1.91
CA ALA A 405 -20.08 9.90 1.81
C ALA A 405 -21.06 8.72 1.64
N ILE A 406 -21.94 8.55 2.62
CA ILE A 406 -22.96 7.50 2.63
C ILE A 406 -24.28 8.15 2.29
N SER A 407 -25.00 7.61 1.31
CA SER A 407 -26.27 8.19 0.89
C SER A 407 -27.35 7.16 0.59
N LYS A 408 -28.60 7.60 0.73
CA LYS A 408 -29.80 6.87 0.32
C LYS A 408 -30.65 7.80 -0.55
N GLY A 409 -30.20 7.97 -1.79
CA GLY A 409 -30.71 8.98 -2.70
C GLY A 409 -30.17 10.38 -2.40
N ALA A 410 -30.52 11.35 -3.24
CA ALA A 410 -29.86 12.67 -3.26
C ALA A 410 -30.10 13.55 -2.01
N LYS A 411 -31.14 13.26 -1.21
CA LYS A 411 -31.54 14.08 -0.05
C LYS A 411 -31.02 13.57 1.30
N ASP A 412 -30.53 12.34 1.36
CA ASP A 412 -30.00 11.71 2.57
C ASP A 412 -28.53 11.38 2.34
N LYS A 413 -27.64 12.20 2.90
CA LYS A 413 -26.19 12.06 2.75
C LYS A 413 -25.50 12.34 4.07
N THR A 414 -24.61 11.45 4.49
CA THR A 414 -23.75 11.61 5.67
C THR A 414 -22.29 11.50 5.29
N LEU A 415 -21.50 12.42 5.83
CA LEU A 415 -20.05 12.46 5.66
C LEU A 415 -19.37 11.79 6.86
N VAL A 416 -18.41 10.89 6.62
CA VAL A 416 -17.62 10.25 7.68
C VAL A 416 -16.14 10.52 7.41
N GLU A 417 -15.44 11.05 8.40
CA GLU A 417 -14.02 11.38 8.33
C GLU A 417 -13.24 10.72 9.47
N PHE A 418 -12.12 10.09 9.12
CA PHE A 418 -11.25 9.41 10.06
C PHE A 418 -9.99 10.24 10.32
N LYS A 419 -9.53 10.26 11.58
CA LYS A 419 -8.29 10.93 11.98
C LYS A 419 -7.52 10.12 13.02
N LEU A 420 -6.21 10.26 13.00
CA LEU A 420 -5.34 9.84 14.10
C LEU A 420 -5.14 10.97 15.11
N ALA A 421 -5.11 10.63 16.40
CA ALA A 421 -4.75 11.53 17.48
C ALA A 421 -3.35 12.15 17.30
N SER A 422 -2.44 11.40 16.68
CA SER A 422 -1.08 11.81 16.37
C SER A 422 -1.00 12.89 15.29
N ASN A 423 -2.07 13.12 14.51
CA ASN A 423 -2.10 14.12 13.46
C ASN A 423 -1.81 15.51 14.05
N SER A 424 -0.77 16.18 13.53
CA SER A 424 -0.33 17.49 14.00
C SER A 424 -1.31 18.61 13.66
N LYS A 425 -2.17 18.39 12.65
CA LYS A 425 -3.21 19.34 12.21
C LYS A 425 -4.59 19.01 12.76
N LEU A 426 -4.72 18.07 13.71
CA LEU A 426 -6.02 17.62 14.23
C LEU A 426 -6.90 18.78 14.73
N GLN A 427 -6.34 19.69 15.52
CA GLN A 427 -7.07 20.85 16.03
C GLN A 427 -7.59 21.75 14.90
N GLN A 428 -6.72 22.10 13.95
CA GLN A 428 -7.09 22.89 12.78
C GLN A 428 -8.16 22.18 11.92
N ASN A 429 -8.07 20.86 11.78
CA ASN A 429 -9.06 20.05 11.05
C ASN A 429 -10.43 20.08 11.75
N LEU A 430 -10.46 19.96 13.08
CA LEU A 430 -11.68 20.05 13.87
C LEU A 430 -12.30 21.45 13.85
N GLU A 431 -11.48 22.50 13.87
CA GLU A 431 -11.92 23.90 13.76
C GLU A 431 -12.54 24.24 12.40
N ASN A 432 -11.92 23.80 11.29
CA ASN A 432 -12.22 24.36 9.96
C ASN A 432 -13.11 23.48 9.07
N GLN A 433 -13.16 22.17 9.28
CA GLN A 433 -13.72 21.28 8.26
C GLN A 433 -15.25 21.12 8.31
N VAL A 434 -15.90 21.30 9.46
CA VAL A 434 -17.35 21.00 9.59
C VAL A 434 -18.19 21.96 8.75
N GLU A 435 -17.99 23.26 8.89
CA GLU A 435 -18.78 24.23 8.13
C GLU A 435 -18.51 24.22 6.62
N VAL A 436 -17.29 23.88 6.21
CA VAL A 436 -16.88 23.97 4.80
C VAL A 436 -17.44 22.80 3.99
N TYR A 437 -17.43 21.58 4.54
CA TYR A 437 -17.98 20.40 3.86
C TYR A 437 -19.50 20.34 3.90
N GLU A 438 -20.12 20.72 5.02
CA GLU A 438 -21.58 20.75 5.15
C GLU A 438 -22.22 21.73 4.16
N LYS A 439 -21.61 22.91 3.98
CA LYS A 439 -22.01 23.89 2.95
C LYS A 439 -21.77 23.40 1.53
N ALA A 440 -20.68 22.66 1.27
CA ALA A 440 -20.35 22.16 -0.07
C ALA A 440 -21.23 20.98 -0.50
N ASN A 441 -21.66 20.15 0.45
CA ASN A 441 -22.38 18.90 0.17
C ASN A 441 -23.87 18.95 0.47
N ASN A 442 -24.37 20.14 0.83
CA ASN A 442 -25.76 20.41 1.15
C ASN A 442 -26.32 19.41 2.18
N THR A 443 -25.49 19.04 3.16
CA THR A 443 -25.85 18.15 4.27
C THR A 443 -25.32 18.73 5.57
N THR A 444 -26.06 18.56 6.65
CA THR A 444 -25.63 18.90 8.03
C THR A 444 -25.20 17.66 8.82
N SER A 445 -25.13 16.50 8.15
CA SER A 445 -24.83 15.21 8.78
C SER A 445 -23.38 14.82 8.52
N SER A 446 -22.53 15.04 9.52
CA SER A 446 -21.11 14.67 9.50
C SER A 446 -20.71 13.92 10.76
N ILE A 447 -19.86 12.89 10.64
CA ILE A 447 -19.31 12.09 11.74
C ILE A 447 -17.78 12.13 11.65
N LYS A 448 -17.11 12.42 12.77
CA LYS A 448 -15.67 12.37 12.91
C LYS A 448 -15.27 11.23 13.82
N VAL A 449 -14.34 10.41 13.36
CA VAL A 449 -13.83 9.26 14.11
C VAL A 449 -12.35 9.47 14.38
N ILE A 450 -11.96 9.48 15.66
CA ILE A 450 -10.59 9.77 16.07
C ILE A 450 -10.01 8.55 16.79
N LEU A 451 -8.95 7.96 16.24
CA LEU A 451 -8.20 6.87 16.87
C LEU A 451 -7.06 7.39 17.72
N TYR A 452 -6.91 6.82 18.92
CA TYR A 452 -5.77 7.04 19.80
C TYR A 452 -5.24 5.71 20.35
N PHE A 453 -3.97 5.72 20.77
CA PHE A 453 -3.24 4.51 21.16
C PHE A 453 -2.75 4.52 22.61
N ASP A 454 -2.75 5.69 23.24
CA ASP A 454 -2.26 5.85 24.60
C ASP A 454 -2.94 7.03 25.33
N SER A 455 -2.70 7.13 26.63
CA SER A 455 -3.26 8.17 27.49
C SER A 455 -2.76 9.58 27.17
N THR A 456 -1.59 9.72 26.55
CA THR A 456 -1.03 11.02 26.15
C THR A 456 -1.80 11.56 24.95
N GLU A 457 -2.08 10.70 23.97
CA GLU A 457 -2.94 11.00 22.84
C GLU A 457 -4.37 11.31 23.28
N TYR A 458 -4.93 10.52 24.19
CA TYR A 458 -6.25 10.79 24.76
C TYR A 458 -6.31 12.17 25.43
N ALA A 459 -5.35 12.49 26.30
CA ALA A 459 -5.29 13.79 26.96
C ALA A 459 -5.16 14.96 25.97
N LYS A 460 -4.37 14.78 24.89
CA LYS A 460 -4.26 15.76 23.80
C LYS A 460 -5.61 15.99 23.12
N ILE A 461 -6.34 14.92 22.78
CA ILE A 461 -7.66 15.02 22.13
C ILE A 461 -8.64 15.72 23.05
N THR A 462 -8.75 15.29 24.31
CA THR A 462 -9.67 15.87 25.28
C THR A 462 -9.42 17.37 25.47
N ARG A 463 -8.15 17.81 25.51
CA ARG A 463 -7.81 19.23 25.54
C ARG A 463 -8.31 19.96 24.29
N ILE A 464 -8.05 19.42 23.09
CA ILE A 464 -8.51 20.02 21.84
C ILE A 464 -10.05 20.12 21.81
N LEU A 465 -10.77 19.08 22.21
CA LEU A 465 -12.23 19.10 22.24
C LEU A 465 -12.78 20.11 23.25
N ASN A 466 -12.15 20.23 24.42
CA ASN A 466 -12.46 21.27 25.41
C ASN A 466 -12.27 22.68 24.85
N ASP A 467 -11.11 22.96 24.25
CA ASP A 467 -10.77 24.26 23.69
C ASP A 467 -11.76 24.69 22.59
N LEU A 468 -12.25 23.72 21.81
CA LEU A 468 -13.20 23.93 20.73
C LEU A 468 -14.67 23.81 21.15
N LYS A 469 -14.95 23.50 22.43
CA LYS A 469 -16.31 23.23 22.94
C LYS A 469 -17.05 22.14 22.14
N LEU A 470 -16.31 21.12 21.73
CA LEU A 470 -16.78 19.97 20.97
C LEU A 470 -16.95 18.71 21.83
N ASN A 471 -16.81 18.84 23.16
CA ASN A 471 -17.11 17.73 24.07
C ASN A 471 -18.59 17.33 23.95
N ASP A 472 -18.87 16.06 24.21
CA ASP A 472 -20.22 15.47 24.24
C ASP A 472 -20.98 15.50 22.90
N LYS A 473 -20.31 15.86 21.81
CA LYS A 473 -20.83 15.73 20.45
C LYS A 473 -20.89 14.25 20.05
N GLU A 474 -22.11 13.72 19.92
CA GLU A 474 -22.40 12.36 19.44
C GLU A 474 -21.63 12.01 18.15
N ASN A 475 -21.53 12.99 17.26
CA ASN A 475 -20.90 12.83 15.96
C ASN A 475 -19.37 12.92 16.00
N ILE A 476 -18.74 13.01 17.18
CA ILE A 476 -17.30 12.89 17.37
C ILE A 476 -17.03 11.65 18.21
N VAL A 477 -16.65 10.56 17.53
CA VAL A 477 -16.42 9.26 18.17
C VAL A 477 -14.92 9.06 18.40
N LEU A 478 -14.53 8.86 19.65
CA LEU A 478 -13.17 8.48 20.02
C LEU A 478 -13.06 6.96 20.10
N ILE A 479 -12.05 6.35 19.49
CA ILE A 479 -11.79 4.91 19.56
C ILE A 479 -10.39 4.65 20.13
N ASP A 480 -10.35 3.90 21.23
CA ASP A 480 -9.13 3.44 21.89
C ASP A 480 -8.56 2.19 21.21
N ALA A 481 -7.65 2.42 20.28
CA ALA A 481 -6.85 1.38 19.64
C ALA A 481 -5.59 1.04 20.47
N GLY A 482 -5.50 1.44 21.74
CA GLY A 482 -4.41 1.12 22.63
C GLY A 482 -4.33 -0.38 22.97
N ARG A 483 -3.11 -0.85 23.28
CA ARG A 483 -2.86 -2.25 23.62
C ARG A 483 -3.59 -2.62 24.91
N LYS A 484 -4.47 -3.62 24.84
CA LYS A 484 -5.21 -4.12 26.00
C LYS A 484 -4.40 -5.18 26.76
N ILE A 485 -4.56 -5.19 28.08
CA ILE A 485 -4.01 -6.23 28.97
C ILE A 485 -4.99 -7.41 28.95
N SER A 486 -4.48 -8.66 28.91
CA SER A 486 -5.31 -9.86 29.02
C SER A 486 -6.20 -9.79 30.26
N ALA A 487 -7.47 -10.18 30.15
CA ALA A 487 -8.41 -10.24 31.27
C ALA A 487 -7.87 -11.04 32.47
N SER A 488 -7.03 -12.05 32.21
CA SER A 488 -6.35 -12.86 33.24
C SER A 488 -5.28 -12.09 34.04
N ASN A 489 -4.86 -10.92 33.57
CA ASN A 489 -3.79 -10.10 34.14
C ASN A 489 -4.31 -8.74 34.64
N VAL A 490 -5.63 -8.51 34.57
CA VAL A 490 -6.28 -7.36 35.19
C VAL A 490 -6.41 -7.69 36.69
N LYS A 491 -5.72 -6.92 37.53
CA LYS A 491 -5.77 -7.08 39.00
C LYS A 491 -6.97 -6.39 39.61
#